data_AF-A0AAN6NLA0-F1
#
_entry.id   AF-A0AAN6NLA0-F1
#
_cell.length_a   1.000
_cell.length_b   1.000
_cell.length_c   1.000
_cell.angle_alpha   90.00
_cell.angle_beta   90.00
_cell.angle_gamma   90.00
#
_symmetry.space_group_name_H-M   'P 1'
#
loop_
_entity.id
_entity.type
_entity.pdbx_description
1 polymer ?
#
loop_
_entity_poly.entity_id
_entity_poly.type
_entity_poly.pdbx_seq_one_letter_code
_entity_poly.pdbx_strand_id
1 'polypeptide(L)'
;STTTASIVTVPTEGVLAFHCRQRRQIITMGSQSWGFGVGCNQDLTGSKIDLAGSIAYSFEDCLRSCAQTNRITKNDSCVGVSFNGDLPLFMEKYHGNCFLKRYL
;
A
#
# COMPACT_ATOMS: atom_id res chain seq x y z
N SER A 1 -9.63 27.38 -24.33
CA SER A 1 -8.36 26.94 -23.73
C SER A 1 -8.30 25.44 -23.81
N THR A 2 -7.35 24.89 -24.58
CA THR A 2 -7.17 23.44 -24.71
C THR A 2 -5.98 23.07 -23.82
N THR A 3 -6.25 22.47 -22.67
CA THR A 3 -5.19 22.02 -21.76
C THR A 3 -4.57 20.76 -22.34
N THR A 4 -3.39 20.85 -22.94
CA THR A 4 -2.62 19.68 -23.34
C THR A 4 -2.19 18.95 -22.07
N ALA A 5 -2.74 17.76 -21.83
CA ALA A 5 -2.35 16.94 -20.69
C ALA A 5 -0.92 16.41 -20.90
N SER A 6 -0.08 16.50 -19.87
CA SER A 6 1.24 15.87 -19.87
C SER A 6 1.10 14.37 -19.65
N ILE A 7 1.83 13.56 -20.43
CA ILE A 7 1.92 12.11 -20.21
C ILE A 7 2.81 11.88 -19.00
N VAL A 8 2.30 11.11 -18.03
CA VAL A 8 3.06 10.65 -16.86
C VAL A 8 3.32 9.16 -17.03
N THR A 9 4.59 8.77 -17.06
CA THR A 9 5.01 7.38 -17.04
C THR A 9 5.28 6.96 -15.60
N VAL A 10 4.66 5.87 -15.18
CA VAL A 10 4.90 5.29 -13.86
C VAL A 10 6.19 4.45 -13.88
N PRO A 11 6.98 4.46 -12.80
CA PRO A 11 8.18 3.65 -12.73
C PRO A 11 7.80 2.16 -12.69
N THR A 12 8.43 1.35 -13.53
CA THR A 12 8.33 -0.12 -13.51
C THR A 12 9.64 -0.78 -13.12
N GLU A 13 10.70 0.01 -12.97
CA GLU A 13 12.05 -0.44 -12.65
C GLU A 13 12.67 0.42 -11.54
N GLY A 14 13.70 -0.11 -10.90
CA GLY A 14 14.42 0.55 -9.83
C GLY A 14 13.76 0.46 -8.46
N VAL A 15 14.25 1.27 -7.52
CA VAL A 15 13.81 1.30 -6.14
C VAL A 15 13.09 2.62 -5.87
N LEU A 16 11.82 2.53 -5.45
CA LEU A 16 11.07 3.70 -5.00
C LEU A 16 11.77 4.34 -3.80
N ALA A 17 11.98 5.65 -3.86
CA ALA A 17 12.57 6.41 -2.77
C ALA A 17 11.62 6.41 -1.56
N PHE A 18 11.86 5.49 -0.64
CA PHE A 18 11.06 5.33 0.57
C PHE A 18 11.98 5.22 1.81
N HIS A 19 11.83 6.17 2.72
CA HIS A 19 12.47 6.12 4.03
C HIS A 19 11.48 5.55 5.04
N CYS A 20 11.63 4.28 5.36
CA CYS A 20 10.82 3.69 6.42
C CYS A 20 11.17 4.33 7.76
N ARG A 21 10.22 5.06 8.32
CA ARG A 21 10.32 5.65 9.66
C ARG A 21 9.29 4.96 10.53
N GLN A 22 9.75 4.34 11.63
CA GLN A 22 8.87 3.72 12.60
C GLN A 22 8.04 4.80 13.30
N ARG A 23 6.84 5.06 12.78
CA ARG A 23 5.91 6.06 13.28
C ARG A 23 4.48 5.61 13.01
N ARG A 24 3.53 6.16 13.75
CA ARG A 24 2.11 5.98 13.42
C ARG A 24 1.77 6.79 12.19
N GLN A 25 1.03 6.21 11.25
CA GLN A 25 0.44 6.89 10.10
C GLN A 25 -1.08 6.86 10.26
N ILE A 26 -1.71 8.01 10.01
CA ILE A 26 -3.17 8.15 10.09
C ILE A 26 -3.65 8.48 8.68
N ILE A 27 -4.54 7.64 8.16
CA ILE A 27 -5.20 7.88 6.88
C ILE A 27 -6.63 8.32 7.17
N THR A 28 -6.99 9.53 6.73
CA THR A 28 -8.32 10.10 6.90
C THR A 28 -9.04 10.15 5.56
N MET A 29 -10.29 9.70 5.53
CA MET A 29 -11.18 9.76 4.36
C MET A 29 -12.56 10.27 4.77
N GLY A 30 -12.86 11.53 4.45
CA GLY A 30 -14.06 12.18 4.94
C GLY A 30 -14.07 12.24 6.47
N SER A 31 -15.09 11.67 7.12
CA SER A 31 -15.23 11.63 8.57
C SER A 31 -14.59 10.41 9.25
N GLN A 32 -14.02 9.48 8.48
CA GLN A 32 -13.42 8.25 9.02
C GLN A 32 -11.89 8.33 9.00
N SER A 33 -11.25 7.69 9.98
CA SER A 33 -9.78 7.64 10.08
C SER A 33 -9.30 6.28 10.56
N TRP A 34 -8.20 5.80 9.98
CA TRP A 34 -7.53 4.56 10.37
C TRP A 34 -6.08 4.85 10.75
N GLY A 35 -5.64 4.30 11.88
CA GLY A 35 -4.28 4.46 12.38
C GLY A 35 -3.48 3.17 12.20
N PHE A 36 -2.33 3.28 11.53
CA PHE A 36 -1.43 2.17 11.25
C PHE A 36 -0.08 2.41 11.91
N GLY A 37 0.44 1.40 12.61
CA GLY A 37 1.82 1.40 13.09
C GLY A 37 2.76 0.97 11.96
N VAL A 38 3.80 1.76 11.67
CA VAL A 38 4.78 1.41 10.63
C VAL A 38 5.93 0.63 11.25
N GLY A 39 6.07 -0.63 10.86
CA GLY A 39 7.25 -1.47 11.10
C GLY A 39 8.15 -1.48 9.86
N CYS A 40 9.46 -1.37 10.05
CA CYS A 40 10.44 -1.44 8.95
C CYS A 40 11.03 -2.84 8.86
N ASN A 41 11.22 -3.34 7.64
CA ASN A 41 11.72 -4.70 7.36
C ASN A 41 10.85 -5.78 8.04
N GLN A 42 9.55 -5.54 8.11
CA GLN A 42 8.58 -6.47 8.66
C GLN A 42 7.56 -6.81 7.57
N ASP A 43 7.19 -8.09 7.52
CA ASP A 43 6.09 -8.59 6.72
C ASP A 43 5.24 -9.47 7.62
N LEU A 44 3.93 -9.23 7.65
CA LEU A 44 3.02 -10.22 8.18
C LEU A 44 2.98 -11.34 7.14
N THR A 45 3.32 -12.57 7.51
CA THR A 45 3.36 -13.75 6.62
C THR A 45 2.47 -14.87 7.14
N GLY A 46 1.79 -15.61 6.26
CA GLY A 46 0.95 -16.74 6.63
C GLY A 46 -0.04 -17.14 5.54
N SER A 47 -0.70 -18.29 5.68
CA SER A 47 -1.77 -18.67 4.75
C SER A 47 -2.98 -17.74 4.92
N LYS A 48 -3.59 -17.28 3.83
CA LYS A 48 -4.81 -16.46 3.81
C LYS A 48 -4.71 -15.07 4.46
N ILE A 49 -3.53 -14.58 4.82
CA ILE A 49 -3.40 -13.27 5.45
C ILE A 49 -3.51 -12.10 4.46
N ASP A 50 -3.19 -12.36 3.19
CA ASP A 50 -3.26 -11.36 2.13
C ASP A 50 -4.71 -11.29 1.64
N LEU A 51 -5.30 -10.10 1.75
CA LEU A 51 -6.63 -9.80 1.23
C LEU A 51 -6.57 -9.52 -0.28
N ALA A 52 -5.58 -8.76 -0.70
CA ALA A 52 -5.37 -8.32 -2.08
C ALA A 52 -3.92 -7.87 -2.28
N GLY A 53 -3.45 -7.93 -3.53
CA GLY A 53 -2.17 -7.38 -3.97
C GLY A 53 -2.38 -6.35 -5.08
N SER A 54 -1.57 -5.29 -5.09
CA SER A 54 -1.55 -4.27 -6.14
C SER A 54 -0.15 -3.68 -6.34
N ILE A 55 -0.02 -2.87 -7.38
CA ILE A 55 1.15 -2.00 -7.56
C ILE A 55 0.83 -0.65 -6.91
N ALA A 56 1.73 -0.16 -6.06
CA ALA A 56 1.68 1.16 -5.45
C ALA A 56 3.03 1.87 -5.61
N TYR A 57 2.99 3.16 -5.95
CA TYR A 57 4.19 3.97 -6.15
C TYR A 57 4.61 4.75 -4.90
N SER A 58 3.87 4.58 -3.80
CA SER A 58 4.26 5.05 -2.48
C SER A 58 3.69 4.15 -1.38
N PHE A 59 4.39 4.12 -0.25
CA PHE A 59 3.91 3.42 0.94
C PHE A 59 2.58 3.99 1.47
N GLU A 60 2.39 5.31 1.34
CA GLU A 60 1.16 5.98 1.75
C GLU A 60 -0.03 5.56 0.89
N ASP A 61 0.15 5.43 -0.43
CA ASP A 61 -0.91 4.92 -1.31
C ASP A 61 -1.29 3.48 -0.93
N CYS A 62 -0.30 2.66 -0.58
CA CYS A 62 -0.54 1.31 -0.10
C CYS A 62 -1.39 1.30 1.18
N LEU A 63 -1.02 2.11 2.20
CA LEU A 63 -1.84 2.29 3.41
C LEU A 63 -3.24 2.83 3.09
N ARG A 64 -3.34 3.74 2.13
CA ARG A 64 -4.61 4.31 1.68
C ARG A 64 -5.51 3.23 1.09
N SER A 65 -4.97 2.27 0.34
CA SER A 65 -5.73 1.11 -0.17
C SER A 65 -6.31 0.25 0.95
N CYS A 66 -5.61 0.12 2.08
CA CYS A 66 -6.13 -0.59 3.25
C CYS A 66 -7.32 0.15 3.88
N ALA A 67 -7.17 1.44 4.16
CA ALA A 67 -8.25 2.29 4.67
C ALA A 67 -9.44 2.35 3.70
N GLN A 68 -9.19 2.41 2.39
CA GLN A 68 -10.22 2.40 1.36
C GLN A 68 -10.99 1.08 1.36
N THR A 69 -10.31 -0.05 1.50
CA THR A 69 -10.93 -1.36 1.61
C THR A 69 -11.87 -1.40 2.81
N ASN A 70 -11.43 -0.92 3.97
CA ASN A 70 -12.26 -0.90 5.18
C ASN A 70 -13.49 0.01 5.01
N ARG A 71 -13.29 1.19 4.41
CA ARG A 71 -14.37 2.13 4.11
C ARG A 71 -15.44 1.52 3.19
N ILE A 72 -15.02 0.87 2.11
CA ILE A 72 -15.93 0.31 1.09
C ILE A 72 -16.68 -0.90 1.64
N THR A 73 -15.97 -1.80 2.30
CA THR A 73 -16.54 -3.04 2.85
C THR A 73 -17.30 -2.83 4.16
N LYS A 74 -17.16 -1.65 4.78
CA LYS A 74 -17.72 -1.29 6.09
C LYS A 74 -17.31 -2.27 7.20
N ASN A 75 -16.12 -2.84 7.08
CA ASN A 75 -15.50 -3.67 8.10
C ASN A 75 -14.01 -3.30 8.21
N ASP A 76 -13.39 -3.51 9.37
CA ASP A 76 -11.97 -3.25 9.57
C ASP A 76 -11.13 -4.52 9.29
N SER A 77 -11.44 -5.22 8.18
CA SER A 77 -10.75 -6.47 7.83
C SER A 77 -9.29 -6.23 7.40
N CYS A 78 -8.99 -5.09 6.79
CA CYS A 78 -7.62 -4.72 6.50
C CYS A 78 -6.97 -4.04 7.71
N VAL A 79 -5.97 -4.71 8.26
CA VAL A 79 -5.31 -4.32 9.53
C VAL A 79 -3.92 -3.70 9.30
N GLY A 80 -3.41 -3.78 8.07
CA GLY A 80 -2.13 -3.23 7.68
C GLY A 80 -1.77 -3.58 6.25
N VAL A 81 -0.53 -3.26 5.88
CA VAL A 81 0.01 -3.56 4.55
C VAL A 81 1.44 -4.04 4.65
N SER A 82 1.87 -4.81 3.66
CA SER A 82 3.28 -4.99 3.34
C SER A 82 3.60 -4.31 2.04
N PHE A 83 4.66 -3.51 2.05
CA PHE A 83 5.07 -2.70 0.92
C PHE A 83 6.55 -2.92 0.63
N ASN A 84 6.89 -3.15 -0.63
CA ASN A 84 8.28 -3.19 -1.08
C ASN A 84 8.54 -2.12 -2.14
N GLY A 85 9.66 -1.40 -1.98
CA GLY A 85 10.07 -0.36 -2.93
C GLY A 85 10.85 -0.89 -4.14
N ASP A 86 11.38 -2.12 -4.09
CA ASP A 86 12.10 -2.76 -5.18
C ASP A 86 11.10 -3.31 -6.22
N LEU A 87 10.89 -2.53 -7.28
CA LEU A 87 9.86 -2.82 -8.27
C LEU A 87 10.19 -4.03 -9.17
N PRO A 88 11.38 -4.16 -9.77
CA PRO A 88 11.69 -5.30 -10.65
C PRO A 88 11.43 -6.64 -9.97
N LEU A 89 11.99 -6.83 -8.77
CA LEU A 89 11.90 -8.09 -8.05
C LEU A 89 10.45 -8.46 -7.69
N PHE A 90 9.68 -7.47 -7.21
CA PHE A 90 8.32 -7.72 -6.71
C PHE A 90 7.28 -7.79 -7.82
N MET A 91 7.45 -7.02 -8.89
CA MET A 91 6.56 -7.08 -10.06
C MET A 91 6.72 -8.41 -10.81
N GLU A 92 7.94 -8.90 -10.98
CA GLU A 92 8.18 -10.19 -11.66
C GLU A 92 7.67 -11.37 -10.82
N LYS A 93 8.00 -11.40 -9.53
CA LYS A 93 7.75 -12.57 -8.68
C LYS A 93 6.35 -12.61 -8.06
N TYR A 94 5.81 -11.45 -7.69
CA TYR A 94 4.57 -11.35 -6.92
C TYR A 94 3.48 -10.54 -7.62
N HIS A 95 3.76 -10.01 -8.82
CA HIS A 95 2.83 -9.20 -9.62
C HIS A 95 2.27 -7.98 -8.88
N GLY A 96 3.01 -7.49 -7.88
CA GLY A 96 2.59 -6.39 -7.01
C GLY A 96 3.63 -6.15 -5.93
N ASN A 97 3.61 -4.94 -5.38
CA ASN A 97 4.53 -4.52 -4.33
C ASN A 97 3.79 -3.98 -3.08
N CYS A 98 2.46 -3.96 -3.11
CA CYS A 98 1.60 -3.59 -2.01
C CYS A 98 0.62 -4.74 -1.73
N PHE A 99 0.62 -5.24 -0.51
CA PHE A 99 -0.24 -6.35 -0.09
C PHE A 99 -1.06 -5.95 1.14
N LEU A 100 -2.38 -5.96 1.02
CA LEU A 100 -3.30 -5.68 2.11
C LEU A 100 -3.40 -6.87 3.04
N LYS A 101 -3.25 -6.65 4.35
CA LYS A 101 -3.17 -7.72 5.35
C LYS A 101 -4.41 -7.76 6.23
N ARG A 102 -4.80 -8.96 6.66
CA ARG A 102 -5.79 -9.22 7.72
C ARG A 102 -5.22 -10.07 8.84
N TYR A 103 -5.87 -10.06 10.01
CA TYR A 103 -5.69 -11.11 11.02
C TYR A 103 -6.34 -12.42 10.55
N LEU A 104 -5.81 -13.53 11.06
CA LEU A 104 -6.42 -14.87 10.93
C LEU A 104 -7.55 -15.06 11.93
#